data_AF-A0A842QA08-F1
#
_entry.id   AF-A0A842QA08-F1
#
_cell.length_a   1.000
_cell.length_b   1.000
_cell.length_c   1.000
_cell.angle_alpha   90.00
_cell.angle_beta   90.00
_cell.angle_gamma   90.00
#
_symmetry.space_group_name_H-M   'P 1'
#
loop_
_entity.id
_entity.type
_entity.pdbx_description
1 polymer ?
#
loop_
_entity_poly.entity_id
_entity_poly.type
_entity_poly.pdbx_seq_one_letter_code
_entity_poly.pdbx_strand_id
1 'polypeptide(L)'
;MKKARIAVLILCSLLTGVFFFPSATVTGKSNTNATSELDTTLSMDFDGEKVKVSLRFSRELSEAEIAYYRLKGIDFGDSIQRIGSVYLAEVSKEALQLLQEDPLFVVAEPQRDKKHYVSPRDVSMQDCYADVAWQMKDLFGRNLTGEGLLIADLDTGIQWRHPDFFYADGGNFSYFETQPFTPPWTFDNGTDGIDLNNNSAIESNETLYTRDINKNGSFEADIDWVWLDNGSSLGVIDDGDTFFVVNDTDGDNALSGVDELIALKTPKTKYIVHENAQSNIQVWEKGVNLTSSTFYDTDGHGTAVAGILNGGQLGYRKYVGVAPDAEVMAINIFGNDGLTVEEGLIWARDHGADIILVEVGSWTYEFLDGSSNVEQMIDVLTASGIPVIVPAGNLYGAGRHALRSIIAGTQISTRFNVPSSIGATEVYLTILSDKLVNSAQVNITEPTSSGTITHQLTFGMGYNSWITAVQTSNITIDTFIANSTRAGNHMIAIDISGTIKDTSYWSVDIFDTHNAQLHFYISDDASGWSGGAAWHGSDGVNDQYTITWPSTADMAISVASYHTRNIWAPSGTIASYS
;
A
#
# COMPACT_ATOMS: atom_id res chain seq x y z
N MET A 1 -26.98 -8.84 -32.67
CA MET A 1 -25.91 -9.84 -32.94
C MET A 1 -24.71 -9.64 -32.00
N LYS A 2 -24.94 -9.67 -30.67
CA LYS A 2 -23.94 -9.42 -29.62
C LYS A 2 -23.65 -10.67 -28.75
N LYS A 3 -24.19 -11.84 -29.09
CA LYS A 3 -24.12 -13.08 -28.28
C LYS A 3 -23.12 -14.14 -28.80
N ALA A 4 -22.20 -13.77 -29.69
CA ALA A 4 -21.24 -14.72 -30.30
C ALA A 4 -19.76 -14.38 -30.03
N ARG A 5 -19.45 -13.41 -29.15
CA ARG A 5 -18.07 -12.94 -28.90
C ARG A 5 -17.42 -13.41 -27.59
N ILE A 6 -18.10 -14.22 -26.77
CA ILE A 6 -17.58 -14.66 -25.46
C ILE A 6 -17.24 -16.16 -25.42
N ALA A 7 -17.74 -16.97 -26.36
CA ALA A 7 -17.54 -18.42 -26.34
C ALA A 7 -16.23 -18.93 -26.97
N VAL A 8 -15.34 -18.05 -27.45
CA VAL A 8 -14.08 -18.46 -28.14
C VAL A 8 -12.82 -18.15 -27.32
N LEU A 9 -12.90 -17.34 -26.27
CA LEU A 9 -11.77 -17.06 -25.37
C LEU A 9 -11.62 -18.07 -24.22
N ILE A 10 -12.63 -18.90 -23.94
CA ILE A 10 -12.58 -19.94 -22.90
C ILE A 10 -12.06 -21.29 -23.45
N LEU A 11 -11.88 -21.44 -24.76
CA LEU A 11 -11.45 -22.71 -25.38
C LEU A 11 -9.96 -22.77 -25.79
N CYS A 12 -9.20 -21.68 -25.63
CA CYS A 12 -7.77 -21.63 -25.98
C CYS A 12 -6.80 -21.70 -24.78
N SER A 13 -7.31 -21.74 -23.54
CA SER A 13 -6.49 -21.94 -22.32
C SER A 13 -6.48 -23.38 -21.80
N LEU A 14 -7.10 -24.34 -22.51
CA LEU A 14 -7.20 -25.74 -22.09
C LEU A 14 -6.37 -26.75 -22.90
N LEU A 15 -5.49 -26.31 -23.80
CA LEU A 15 -4.68 -27.21 -24.63
C LEU A 15 -3.26 -26.69 -24.84
N THR A 16 -2.41 -26.76 -23.80
CA THR A 16 -0.97 -27.09 -23.92
C THR A 16 -0.36 -27.31 -22.53
N GLY A 17 0.24 -28.48 -22.29
CA GLY A 17 1.19 -28.68 -21.18
C GLY A 17 0.93 -29.86 -20.26
N VAL A 18 0.86 -31.09 -20.79
CA VAL A 18 1.09 -32.30 -19.99
C VAL A 18 2.56 -32.27 -19.54
N PHE A 19 2.83 -31.91 -18.28
CA PHE A 19 4.14 -32.15 -17.67
C PHE A 19 4.13 -33.51 -16.97
N PHE A 20 4.87 -34.45 -17.56
CA PHE A 20 5.34 -35.66 -16.89
C PHE A 20 6.23 -35.25 -15.71
N PHE A 21 5.91 -35.72 -14.51
CA PHE A 21 6.86 -35.73 -13.39
C PHE A 21 7.72 -37.00 -13.47
N PRO A 22 9.04 -36.93 -13.73
CA PRO A 22 9.92 -38.02 -13.36
C PRO A 22 10.26 -37.88 -11.87
N SER A 23 9.99 -38.94 -11.12
CA SER A 23 10.58 -39.17 -9.81
C SER A 23 12.12 -39.14 -9.96
N ALA A 24 12.76 -38.16 -9.32
CA ALA A 24 14.20 -38.12 -9.18
C ALA A 24 14.57 -38.14 -7.69
N THR A 25 15.07 -39.28 -7.25
CA THR A 25 15.82 -39.47 -6.00
C THR A 25 16.96 -38.46 -5.90
N VAL A 26 16.92 -37.61 -4.88
CA VAL A 26 18.04 -36.70 -4.54
C VAL A 26 19.15 -37.51 -3.89
N THR A 27 20.11 -37.97 -4.70
CA THR A 27 21.45 -38.32 -4.22
C THR A 27 22.28 -37.05 -4.13
N GLY A 28 22.72 -36.71 -2.92
CA GLY A 28 23.53 -35.52 -2.67
C GLY A 28 24.82 -35.49 -3.49
N LYS A 29 25.15 -34.30 -3.99
CA LYS A 29 26.51 -33.90 -4.37
C LYS A 29 26.65 -32.37 -4.26
N SER A 30 27.39 -31.99 -3.22
CA SER A 30 28.22 -30.78 -3.05
C SER A 30 27.80 -29.49 -3.73
N ASN A 31 27.31 -28.56 -2.91
CA ASN A 31 27.37 -27.12 -3.13
C ASN A 31 28.80 -26.69 -3.54
N THR A 32 28.96 -26.24 -4.78
CA THR A 32 30.06 -25.34 -5.12
C THR A 32 29.60 -23.92 -4.78
N ASN A 33 30.30 -23.34 -3.81
CA ASN A 33 30.11 -22.00 -3.27
C ASN A 33 29.94 -20.95 -4.38
N ALA A 34 28.74 -20.38 -4.50
CA ALA A 34 28.57 -18.99 -4.89
C ALA A 34 28.39 -18.22 -3.57
N THR A 35 29.51 -17.93 -2.91
CA THR A 35 29.54 -16.90 -1.88
C THR A 35 29.23 -15.59 -2.60
N SER A 36 28.07 -15.00 -2.29
CA SER A 36 27.92 -13.56 -2.43
C SER A 36 28.94 -12.94 -1.48
N GLU A 37 30.14 -12.66 -1.99
CA GLU A 37 31.04 -11.76 -1.30
C GLU A 37 30.31 -10.42 -1.26
N LEU A 38 29.73 -10.12 -0.09
CA LEU A 38 29.59 -8.74 0.34
C LEU A 38 30.95 -8.11 0.10
N ASP A 39 31.00 -7.13 -0.78
CA ASP A 39 32.19 -6.33 -1.03
C ASP A 39 32.62 -5.72 0.32
N THR A 40 33.57 -6.38 1.00
CA THR A 40 34.10 -5.93 2.29
C THR A 40 35.13 -4.82 2.14
N THR A 41 35.37 -4.34 0.93
CA THR A 41 36.16 -3.13 0.70
C THR A 41 35.23 -1.92 0.59
N LEU A 42 34.85 -1.37 1.75
CA LEU A 42 34.35 0.01 1.84
C LEU A 42 35.47 0.96 1.37
N SER A 43 35.59 1.17 0.06
CA SER A 43 36.32 2.31 -0.48
C SER A 43 35.53 3.57 -0.15
N MET A 44 36.06 4.41 0.73
CA MET A 44 35.50 5.75 0.96
C MET A 44 35.67 6.55 -0.33
N ASP A 45 34.56 6.87 -1.00
CA ASP A 45 34.56 7.73 -2.18
C ASP A 45 34.61 9.19 -1.71
N PHE A 46 35.65 9.91 -2.11
CA PHE A 46 35.88 11.30 -1.73
C PHE A 46 35.66 12.16 -2.96
N ASP A 47 34.42 12.53 -3.24
CA ASP A 47 34.05 13.34 -4.40
C ASP A 47 34.29 14.84 -4.15
N GLY A 48 35.53 15.19 -3.80
CA GLY A 48 35.97 16.58 -3.62
C GLY A 48 35.52 17.31 -2.34
N GLU A 49 34.57 16.76 -1.57
CA GLU A 49 34.08 17.33 -0.31
C GLU A 49 34.31 16.40 0.90
N LYS A 50 34.25 16.97 2.12
CA LYS A 50 34.39 16.23 3.37
C LYS A 50 33.35 15.11 3.43
N VAL A 51 33.72 13.95 3.99
CA VAL A 51 32.81 12.81 4.16
C VAL A 51 32.44 12.61 5.62
N LYS A 52 31.18 12.23 5.88
CA LYS A 52 30.68 11.88 7.21
C LYS A 52 31.23 10.52 7.64
N VAL A 53 32.01 10.53 8.71
CA VAL A 53 32.66 9.34 9.29
C VAL A 53 32.33 9.20 10.76
N SER A 54 32.41 7.97 11.26
CA SER A 54 32.62 7.69 12.66
C SER A 54 34.11 7.41 12.88
N LEU A 55 34.75 8.23 13.72
CA LEU A 55 36.15 8.09 14.13
C LEU A 55 36.20 7.40 15.49
N ARG A 56 36.83 6.24 15.55
CA ARG A 56 37.11 5.57 16.83
C ARG A 56 38.53 5.84 17.25
N PHE A 57 38.66 6.35 18.47
CA PHE A 57 39.93 6.48 19.17
C PHE A 57 40.10 5.37 20.22
N SER A 58 41.31 5.17 20.69
CA SER A 58 41.66 4.14 21.68
C SER A 58 41.08 4.44 23.07
N ARG A 59 40.70 5.70 23.30
CA ARG A 59 39.99 6.20 24.49
C ARG A 59 39.22 7.47 24.15
N GLU A 60 38.42 7.95 25.11
CA GLU A 60 37.83 9.28 24.98
C GLU A 60 38.94 10.34 24.87
N LEU A 61 38.72 11.28 23.96
CA LEU A 61 39.58 12.43 23.76
C LEU A 61 39.25 13.53 24.78
N SER A 62 40.30 14.16 25.29
CA SER A 62 40.20 15.40 26.05
C SER A 62 39.83 16.58 25.14
N GLU A 63 39.35 17.68 25.73
CA GLU A 63 39.03 18.90 24.99
C GLU A 63 40.22 19.44 24.19
N ALA A 64 41.44 19.33 24.74
CA ALA A 64 42.66 19.73 24.06
C ALA A 64 42.97 18.87 22.83
N GLU A 65 42.70 17.56 22.90
CA GLU A 65 42.88 16.63 21.78
C GLU A 65 41.82 16.87 20.70
N ILE A 66 40.58 17.14 21.08
CA ILE A 66 39.52 17.51 20.13
C ILE A 66 39.89 18.81 19.39
N ALA A 67 40.37 19.82 20.11
CA ALA A 67 40.86 21.06 19.50
C ALA A 67 42.05 20.82 18.56
N TYR A 68 42.97 19.94 18.95
CA TYR A 68 44.10 19.53 18.11
C TYR A 68 43.64 18.87 16.81
N TYR A 69 42.68 17.94 16.86
CA TYR A 69 42.14 17.27 15.68
C TYR A 69 41.33 18.22 14.78
N ARG A 70 40.63 19.21 15.36
CA ARG A 70 39.98 20.28 14.57
C ARG A 70 40.98 21.07 13.74
N LEU A 71 42.14 21.41 14.31
CA LEU A 71 43.22 22.08 13.57
C LEU A 71 43.81 21.20 12.45
N LYS A 72 43.63 19.88 12.52
CA LYS A 72 44.05 18.90 11.50
C LYS A 72 42.96 18.62 10.46
N GLY A 73 41.88 19.40 10.45
CA GLY A 73 40.83 19.31 9.44
C GLY A 73 39.73 18.29 9.76
N ILE A 74 39.64 17.82 11.01
CA ILE A 74 38.55 16.96 11.47
C ILE A 74 37.44 17.81 12.05
N ASP A 75 36.27 17.75 11.45
CA ASP A 75 35.12 18.55 11.87
C ASP A 75 34.17 17.73 12.74
N PHE A 76 34.19 17.96 14.05
CA PHE A 76 33.26 17.31 14.98
C PHE A 76 31.90 18.03 15.10
N GLY A 77 31.66 19.06 14.28
CA GLY A 77 30.51 19.96 14.41
C GLY A 77 30.58 20.90 15.61
N ASP A 78 29.59 21.79 15.74
CA ASP A 78 29.48 22.76 16.84
C ASP A 78 29.23 22.08 18.20
N SER A 79 28.50 20.98 18.18
CA SER A 79 28.25 20.11 19.33
C SER A 79 28.89 18.75 19.10
N ILE A 80 29.78 18.35 20.00
CA ILE A 80 30.52 17.10 19.88
C ILE A 80 29.57 15.91 20.07
N GLN A 81 29.30 15.19 18.99
CA GLN A 81 28.48 13.98 19.01
C GLN A 81 29.38 12.74 19.20
N ARG A 82 29.32 12.12 20.37
CA ARG A 82 30.15 10.96 20.72
C ARG A 82 29.44 9.96 21.63
N ILE A 83 29.86 8.70 21.55
CA ILE A 83 29.61 7.67 22.57
C ILE A 83 30.95 7.02 22.89
N GLY A 84 31.41 7.19 24.12
CA GLY A 84 32.74 6.70 24.51
C GLY A 84 33.83 7.35 23.65
N SER A 85 34.68 6.50 23.09
CA SER A 85 35.78 6.89 22.20
C SER A 85 35.42 6.98 20.72
N VAL A 86 34.13 6.86 20.37
CA VAL A 86 33.64 6.97 18.99
C VAL A 86 32.97 8.33 18.80
N TYR A 87 33.45 9.08 17.80
CA TYR A 87 33.04 10.43 17.49
C TYR A 87 32.46 10.48 16.07
N LEU A 88 31.37 11.23 15.89
CA LEU A 88 30.89 11.59 14.56
C LEU A 88 31.67 12.83 14.09
N ALA A 89 32.15 12.77 12.85
CA ALA A 89 32.88 13.88 12.25
C ALA A 89 32.68 13.93 10.74
N GLU A 90 32.99 15.08 10.15
CA GLU A 90 33.26 15.23 8.73
C GLU A 90 34.76 15.41 8.51
N VAL A 91 35.34 14.62 7.60
CA VAL A 91 36.78 14.61 7.35
C VAL A 91 37.08 14.71 5.86
N SER A 92 38.11 15.47 5.50
CA SER A 92 38.67 15.40 4.14
C SER A 92 39.57 14.16 3.99
N LYS A 93 39.88 13.80 2.74
CA LYS A 93 40.80 12.69 2.43
C LYS A 93 42.17 12.91 3.07
N GLU A 94 42.67 14.13 3.02
CA GLU A 94 43.97 14.53 3.57
C GLU A 94 43.96 14.48 5.09
N ALA A 95 42.89 14.98 5.73
CA ALA A 95 42.72 14.92 7.18
C ALA A 95 42.68 13.47 7.68
N LEU A 96 41.98 12.59 6.94
CA LEU A 96 41.91 11.18 7.28
C LEU A 96 43.24 10.46 7.09
N GLN A 97 44.00 10.76 6.03
CA GLN A 97 45.34 10.21 5.82
C GLN A 97 46.29 10.60 6.96
N LEU A 98 46.26 11.86 7.39
CA LEU A 98 47.06 12.34 8.53
C LEU A 98 46.65 11.68 9.85
N LEU A 99 45.37 11.32 9.99
CA LEU A 99 44.86 10.65 11.18
C LEU A 99 45.31 9.19 11.26
N GLN A 100 45.60 8.52 10.14
CA GLN A 100 46.07 7.13 10.13
C GLN A 100 47.40 6.92 10.88
N GLU A 101 48.22 7.96 10.98
CA GLU A 101 49.51 7.92 11.70
C GLU A 101 49.37 8.25 13.19
N ASP A 102 48.17 8.61 13.66
CA ASP A 102 47.94 9.03 15.04
C ASP A 102 47.84 7.83 16.01
N PRO A 103 48.57 7.82 17.13
CA PRO A 103 48.59 6.70 18.07
C PRO A 103 47.28 6.51 18.84
N LEU A 104 46.41 7.52 18.89
CA LEU A 104 45.08 7.41 19.48
C LEU A 104 44.04 6.95 18.47
N PHE A 105 44.26 7.12 17.17
CA PHE A 105 43.32 6.70 16.15
C PHE A 105 43.31 5.17 16.01
N VAL A 106 42.11 4.60 15.94
CA VAL A 106 41.92 3.15 15.79
C VAL A 106 41.35 2.83 14.42
N VAL A 107 40.25 3.48 14.04
CA VAL A 107 39.59 3.27 12.74
C VAL A 107 38.66 4.42 12.42
N ALA A 108 38.49 4.68 11.13
CA ALA A 108 37.41 5.48 10.60
C ALA A 108 36.51 4.56 9.77
N GLU A 109 35.22 4.61 10.04
CA GLU A 109 34.20 3.98 9.20
C GLU A 109 33.32 5.10 8.62
N PRO A 110 32.86 4.99 7.37
CA PRO A 110 31.83 5.89 6.88
C PRO A 110 30.59 5.75 7.76
N GLN A 111 29.92 6.86 8.05
CA GLN A 111 28.65 6.78 8.75
C GLN A 111 27.68 5.99 7.87
N ARG A 112 27.01 4.98 8.45
CA ARG A 112 26.13 4.08 7.73
C ARG A 112 24.83 4.80 7.39
N ASP A 113 24.78 5.42 6.22
CA ASP A 113 23.53 5.81 5.58
C ASP A 113 22.87 4.55 4.99
N LYS A 114 21.78 4.07 5.59
CA LYS A 114 20.94 3.02 4.99
C LYS A 114 20.09 3.61 3.86
N LYS A 115 20.73 4.15 2.82
CA LYS A 115 20.04 4.78 1.68
C LYS A 115 19.50 3.80 0.64
N HIS A 116 19.79 2.50 0.75
CA HIS A 116 19.51 1.52 -0.33
C HIS A 116 18.44 0.48 0.01
N TYR A 117 17.33 0.90 0.62
CA TYR A 117 16.08 0.15 0.48
C TYR A 117 15.21 0.88 -0.55
N VAL A 118 15.59 0.77 -1.83
CA VAL A 118 14.79 1.37 -2.90
C VAL A 118 13.50 0.57 -3.01
N SER A 119 12.36 1.24 -2.80
CA SER A 119 11.04 0.67 -3.02
C SER A 119 10.93 0.32 -4.51
N PRO A 120 10.64 -0.94 -4.88
CA PRO A 120 10.66 -1.40 -6.27
C PRO A 120 9.40 -0.97 -7.04
N ARG A 121 9.11 0.33 -7.06
CA ARG A 121 7.86 0.89 -7.60
C ARG A 121 7.78 0.87 -9.12
N ASP A 122 8.90 0.59 -9.80
CA ASP A 122 9.06 0.64 -11.25
C ASP A 122 9.06 -0.74 -11.93
N VAL A 123 9.03 -1.85 -11.17
CA VAL A 123 9.06 -3.20 -11.78
C VAL A 123 7.69 -3.86 -11.90
N SER A 124 6.69 -3.42 -11.15
CA SER A 124 5.38 -4.07 -11.10
C SER A 124 4.71 -4.16 -12.47
N MET A 125 4.87 -3.13 -13.32
CA MET A 125 4.31 -3.12 -14.68
C MET A 125 4.95 -4.17 -15.59
N GLN A 126 6.26 -4.40 -15.44
CA GLN A 126 6.99 -5.43 -16.18
C GLN A 126 6.62 -6.82 -15.67
N ASP A 127 6.52 -6.98 -14.34
CA ASP A 127 6.15 -8.25 -13.70
C ASP A 127 4.73 -8.71 -14.08
N CYS A 128 3.81 -7.76 -14.28
CA CYS A 128 2.44 -8.05 -14.75
C CYS A 128 2.28 -7.97 -16.29
N TYR A 129 3.36 -7.74 -17.04
CA TYR A 129 3.38 -7.61 -18.51
C TYR A 129 2.49 -6.48 -19.06
N ALA A 130 2.22 -5.44 -18.28
CA ALA A 130 1.48 -4.27 -18.74
C ALA A 130 2.25 -3.52 -19.84
N ASP A 131 3.58 -3.43 -19.71
CA ASP A 131 4.47 -2.85 -20.71
C ASP A 131 4.38 -3.53 -22.09
N VAL A 132 4.27 -4.85 -22.09
CA VAL A 132 4.04 -5.65 -23.30
C VAL A 132 2.64 -5.40 -23.85
N ALA A 133 1.62 -5.33 -22.97
CA ALA A 133 0.25 -5.07 -23.37
C ALA A 133 0.07 -3.71 -24.05
N TRP A 134 0.75 -2.65 -23.56
CA TRP A 134 0.68 -1.31 -24.15
C TRP A 134 1.15 -1.28 -25.62
N GLN A 135 2.01 -2.22 -26.04
CA GLN A 135 2.47 -2.37 -27.42
C GLN A 135 1.53 -3.21 -28.30
N MET A 136 0.54 -3.90 -27.70
CA MET A 136 -0.46 -4.65 -28.42
C MET A 136 -1.55 -3.73 -28.98
N LYS A 137 -2.27 -4.23 -29.99
CA LYS A 137 -3.36 -3.51 -30.65
C LYS A 137 -4.70 -4.19 -30.42
N ASP A 138 -5.74 -3.40 -30.17
CA ASP A 138 -7.12 -3.89 -30.18
C ASP A 138 -7.61 -4.18 -31.62
N LEU A 139 -8.85 -4.64 -31.75
CA LEU A 139 -9.49 -4.92 -33.05
C LEU A 139 -9.65 -3.67 -33.95
N PHE A 140 -9.43 -2.48 -33.41
CA PHE A 140 -9.52 -1.20 -34.10
C PHE A 140 -8.14 -0.56 -34.35
N GLY A 141 -7.05 -1.23 -33.97
CA GLY A 141 -5.67 -0.74 -34.18
C GLY A 141 -5.16 0.25 -33.11
N ARG A 142 -5.88 0.40 -31.99
CA ARG A 142 -5.49 1.26 -30.86
C ARG A 142 -4.59 0.49 -29.89
N ASN A 143 -3.64 1.17 -29.25
CA ASN A 143 -2.80 0.56 -28.21
C ASN A 143 -3.67 0.14 -27.02
N LEU A 144 -3.27 -0.91 -26.29
CA LEU A 144 -4.01 -1.37 -25.11
C LEU A 144 -3.53 -0.63 -23.85
N THR A 145 -3.87 0.65 -23.73
CA THR A 145 -3.47 1.52 -22.60
C THR A 145 -4.61 1.84 -21.63
N GLY A 146 -5.79 1.29 -21.86
CA GLY A 146 -7.00 1.61 -21.11
C GLY A 146 -7.82 2.78 -21.69
N GLU A 147 -7.39 3.35 -22.83
CA GLU A 147 -8.10 4.45 -23.49
C GLU A 147 -9.60 4.12 -23.70
N GLY A 148 -10.46 4.96 -23.13
CA GLY A 148 -11.91 4.84 -23.22
C GLY A 148 -12.54 3.84 -22.23
N LEU A 149 -11.77 3.29 -21.30
CA LEU A 149 -12.28 2.56 -20.14
C LEU A 149 -12.51 3.50 -18.96
N LEU A 150 -13.53 3.18 -18.17
CA LEU A 150 -13.82 3.83 -16.89
C LEU A 150 -13.71 2.83 -15.75
N ILE A 151 -12.72 3.04 -14.88
CA ILE A 151 -12.48 2.20 -13.69
C ILE A 151 -13.14 2.88 -12.49
N ALA A 152 -14.05 2.19 -11.81
CA ALA A 152 -14.53 2.63 -10.51
C ALA A 152 -13.62 2.08 -9.40
N ASP A 153 -13.13 2.99 -8.57
CA ASP A 153 -12.25 2.71 -7.44
C ASP A 153 -13.01 3.08 -6.16
N LEU A 154 -13.48 2.06 -5.43
CA LEU A 154 -14.17 2.22 -4.16
C LEU A 154 -13.12 2.16 -3.04
N ASP A 155 -12.68 3.33 -2.59
CA ASP A 155 -11.55 3.51 -1.67
C ASP A 155 -11.77 4.78 -0.80
N THR A 156 -10.73 5.44 -0.29
CA THR A 156 -10.78 6.65 0.57
C THR A 156 -10.95 7.96 -0.21
N GLY A 157 -11.01 7.88 -1.54
CA GLY A 157 -11.06 9.02 -2.46
C GLY A 157 -9.77 9.18 -3.27
N ILE A 158 -9.51 10.40 -3.77
CA ILE A 158 -8.35 10.66 -4.63
C ILE A 158 -7.84 12.11 -4.53
N GLN A 159 -6.52 12.28 -4.56
CA GLN A 159 -5.86 13.56 -4.83
C GLN A 159 -5.79 13.86 -6.32
N TRP A 160 -6.94 14.10 -6.94
CA TRP A 160 -7.05 14.26 -8.40
C TRP A 160 -6.18 15.38 -9.00
N ARG A 161 -5.76 16.36 -8.19
CA ARG A 161 -4.87 17.46 -8.60
C ARG A 161 -3.41 17.05 -8.72
N HIS A 162 -3.04 15.84 -8.31
CA HIS A 162 -1.67 15.35 -8.49
C HIS A 162 -1.36 15.23 -9.99
N PRO A 163 -0.19 15.70 -10.47
CA PRO A 163 0.14 15.75 -11.91
C PRO A 163 0.09 14.38 -12.61
N ASP A 164 0.33 13.28 -11.90
CA ASP A 164 0.15 11.92 -12.45
C ASP A 164 -1.27 11.64 -12.96
N PHE A 165 -2.29 12.34 -12.45
CA PHE A 165 -3.68 12.18 -12.84
C PHE A 165 -4.12 13.15 -13.94
N PHE A 166 -3.19 13.63 -14.76
CA PHE A 166 -3.47 14.44 -15.95
C PHE A 166 -2.89 13.82 -17.21
N TYR A 167 -3.53 14.05 -18.35
CA TYR A 167 -2.97 13.71 -19.66
C TYR A 167 -1.97 14.79 -20.10
N ALA A 168 -0.93 14.37 -20.83
CA ALA A 168 0.02 15.25 -21.50
C ALA A 168 -0.57 15.75 -22.84
N ASP A 169 -1.65 16.55 -22.74
CA ASP A 169 -2.45 17.02 -23.88
C ASP A 169 -2.67 18.54 -23.90
N GLY A 170 -1.89 19.27 -23.09
CA GLY A 170 -1.95 20.73 -22.96
C GLY A 170 -1.24 21.53 -24.05
N GLY A 171 -0.53 20.84 -24.95
CA GLY A 171 0.29 21.44 -26.00
C GLY A 171 1.77 21.37 -25.68
N ASN A 172 2.58 21.64 -26.70
CA ASN A 172 4.03 21.52 -26.63
C ASN A 172 4.68 22.89 -26.56
N PHE A 173 5.72 23.02 -25.74
CA PHE A 173 6.41 24.26 -25.46
C PHE A 173 7.92 24.03 -25.53
N SER A 174 8.61 24.94 -26.21
CA SER A 174 10.06 24.95 -26.23
C SER A 174 10.58 25.50 -24.91
N TYR A 175 11.49 24.76 -24.28
CA TYR A 175 12.26 25.25 -23.15
C TYR A 175 13.20 26.37 -23.60
N PHE A 176 13.27 27.44 -22.81
CA PHE A 176 14.07 28.62 -23.12
C PHE A 176 15.00 28.97 -21.95
N GLU A 177 16.30 29.04 -22.28
CA GLU A 177 17.40 29.27 -21.36
C GLU A 177 17.75 30.76 -21.31
N THR A 178 17.94 31.30 -20.11
CA THR A 178 18.31 32.71 -19.95
C THR A 178 19.83 32.94 -19.85
N GLN A 179 20.61 31.91 -19.51
CA GLN A 179 22.06 32.00 -19.34
C GLN A 179 22.83 31.65 -20.64
N PRO A 180 23.97 32.31 -20.90
CA PRO A 180 24.79 32.03 -22.08
C PRO A 180 25.46 30.65 -22.02
N PHE A 181 25.39 29.95 -23.16
CA PHE A 181 25.95 28.63 -23.51
C PHE A 181 27.27 28.25 -22.77
N THR A 182 27.18 27.51 -21.67
CA THR A 182 28.36 26.95 -20.97
C THR A 182 28.10 25.49 -20.57
N PRO A 183 28.60 24.49 -21.32
CA PRO A 183 28.45 23.08 -20.96
C PRO A 183 29.15 22.72 -19.63
N PRO A 184 28.66 21.74 -18.84
CA PRO A 184 27.46 20.92 -19.07
C PRO A 184 26.16 21.65 -18.72
N TRP A 185 25.10 21.28 -19.43
CA TRP A 185 23.75 21.82 -19.31
C TRP A 185 23.17 21.54 -17.93
N THR A 186 22.65 22.58 -17.27
CA THR A 186 21.92 22.41 -16.00
C THR A 186 20.77 23.41 -15.99
N PHE A 187 19.54 22.89 -15.87
CA PHE A 187 18.35 23.69 -15.61
C PHE A 187 18.56 24.63 -14.42
N ASP A 188 18.37 25.95 -14.60
CA ASP A 188 18.46 26.94 -13.53
C ASP A 188 17.06 27.23 -12.95
N ASN A 189 16.77 26.57 -11.83
CA ASN A 189 15.48 26.59 -11.17
C ASN A 189 15.05 28.00 -10.72
N GLY A 190 13.91 28.47 -11.23
CA GLY A 190 13.39 29.81 -10.95
C GLY A 190 14.00 30.92 -11.79
N THR A 191 14.75 30.57 -12.84
CA THR A 191 15.37 31.52 -13.78
C THR A 191 15.04 31.17 -15.22
N ASP A 192 15.13 29.89 -15.58
CA ASP A 192 14.77 29.41 -16.92
C ASP A 192 13.25 29.22 -17.07
N GLY A 193 12.76 29.12 -18.31
CA GLY A 193 11.34 29.29 -18.57
C GLY A 193 10.82 28.79 -19.92
N ILE A 194 9.59 29.18 -20.23
CA ILE A 194 8.98 29.08 -21.56
C ILE A 194 8.62 30.48 -22.07
N ASP A 195 9.06 30.84 -23.28
CA ASP A 195 8.73 32.13 -23.90
C ASP A 195 7.32 32.09 -24.53
N LEU A 196 6.29 32.31 -23.72
CA LEU A 196 4.88 32.23 -24.13
C LEU A 196 4.51 33.36 -25.09
N ASN A 197 5.11 34.54 -24.92
CA ASN A 197 4.77 35.73 -25.69
C ASN A 197 5.70 35.97 -26.90
N ASN A 198 6.71 35.12 -27.11
CA ASN A 198 7.74 35.17 -28.16
C ASN A 198 8.56 36.47 -28.16
N ASN A 199 8.88 37.02 -26.98
CA ASN A 199 9.69 38.23 -26.83
C ASN A 199 11.18 37.95 -26.56
N SER A 200 11.56 36.68 -26.48
CA SER A 200 12.92 36.19 -26.18
C SER A 200 13.43 36.58 -24.78
N ALA A 201 12.54 36.73 -23.82
CA ALA A 201 12.83 36.93 -22.42
C ALA A 201 11.90 36.06 -21.56
N ILE A 202 12.37 35.67 -20.37
CA ILE A 202 11.54 34.97 -19.38
C ILE A 202 11.00 35.98 -18.38
N GLU A 203 9.69 36.20 -18.44
CA GLU A 203 8.95 36.97 -17.44
C GLU A 203 8.59 36.10 -16.23
N SER A 204 8.15 36.73 -15.12
CA SER A 204 7.85 35.99 -13.89
C SER A 204 6.76 34.93 -14.04
N ASN A 205 5.82 35.13 -14.98
CA ASN A 205 4.74 34.19 -15.31
C ASN A 205 5.11 33.22 -16.44
N GLU A 206 6.39 33.23 -16.86
CA GLU A 206 7.02 32.36 -17.86
C GLU A 206 8.14 31.51 -17.22
N THR A 207 8.42 31.73 -15.92
CA THR A 207 9.46 31.04 -15.15
C THR A 207 9.03 29.62 -14.76
N LEU A 208 9.92 28.67 -14.97
CA LEU A 208 9.74 27.28 -14.57
C LEU A 208 10.41 27.00 -13.22
N TYR A 209 9.80 26.08 -12.48
CA TYR A 209 10.35 25.53 -11.25
C TYR A 209 10.31 24.00 -11.31
N THR A 210 11.21 23.37 -10.54
CA THR A 210 11.31 21.91 -10.43
C THR A 210 11.19 21.43 -9.00
N ARG A 211 10.68 20.21 -8.87
CA ARG A 211 10.52 19.51 -7.60
C ARG A 211 11.22 18.18 -7.70
N ASP A 212 12.38 18.11 -7.07
CA ASP A 212 13.14 16.88 -6.86
C ASP A 212 12.38 15.95 -5.90
N ILE A 213 11.77 14.90 -6.47
CA ILE A 213 10.93 13.94 -5.77
C ILE A 213 11.78 12.90 -5.04
N ASN A 214 12.88 12.48 -5.64
CA ASN A 214 13.74 11.42 -5.09
C ASN A 214 14.81 11.94 -4.12
N LYS A 215 14.98 13.27 -4.05
CA LYS A 215 15.88 14.02 -3.16
C LYS A 215 17.35 13.68 -3.39
N ASN A 216 17.74 13.45 -4.63
CA ASN A 216 19.12 13.17 -4.99
C ASN A 216 19.93 14.45 -5.30
N GLY A 217 19.27 15.61 -5.41
CA GLY A 217 19.90 16.90 -5.71
C GLY A 217 20.14 17.15 -7.20
N SER A 218 19.52 16.40 -8.10
CA SER A 218 19.61 16.54 -9.56
C SER A 218 18.24 16.32 -10.19
N PHE A 219 17.88 17.15 -11.18
CA PHE A 219 16.63 16.96 -11.90
C PHE A 219 16.71 15.72 -12.81
N GLU A 220 15.70 14.85 -12.72
CA GLU A 220 15.49 13.69 -13.60
C GLU A 220 14.15 13.82 -14.33
N ALA A 221 14.18 13.97 -15.66
CA ALA A 221 13.01 14.21 -16.51
C ALA A 221 11.87 13.20 -16.30
N ASP A 222 12.22 11.93 -16.08
CA ASP A 222 11.27 10.82 -15.91
C ASP A 222 10.72 10.67 -14.47
N ILE A 223 11.27 11.36 -13.47
CA ILE A 223 10.91 11.23 -12.04
C ILE A 223 10.45 12.56 -11.42
N ASP A 224 11.10 13.65 -11.74
CA ASP A 224 10.88 14.95 -11.09
C ASP A 224 9.85 15.77 -11.83
N TRP A 225 9.21 16.70 -11.12
CA TRP A 225 8.20 17.55 -11.75
C TRP A 225 8.78 18.90 -12.13
N VAL A 226 8.40 19.38 -13.31
CA VAL A 226 8.58 20.77 -13.72
C VAL A 226 7.21 21.42 -13.86
N TRP A 227 7.07 22.65 -13.37
CA TRP A 227 5.85 23.43 -13.49
C TRP A 227 6.15 24.87 -13.84
N LEU A 228 5.19 25.49 -14.52
CA LEU A 228 5.12 26.93 -14.73
C LEU A 228 4.38 27.52 -13.54
N ASP A 229 5.02 28.47 -12.89
CA ASP A 229 4.49 29.19 -11.75
C ASP A 229 3.62 30.37 -12.22
N ASN A 230 2.43 30.01 -12.71
CA ASN A 230 1.39 30.95 -13.12
C ASN A 230 0.27 31.09 -12.07
N GLY A 231 0.50 30.55 -10.88
CA GLY A 231 -0.31 30.69 -9.69
C GLY A 231 -0.18 32.04 -8.97
N SER A 232 -0.44 32.00 -7.68
CA SER A 232 -0.63 33.17 -6.81
C SER A 232 0.62 33.56 -6.02
N SER A 233 1.58 32.64 -5.85
CA SER A 233 2.79 32.84 -5.02
C SER A 233 4.03 32.24 -5.66
N LEU A 234 5.01 33.08 -5.99
CA LEU A 234 6.18 32.63 -6.73
C LEU A 234 6.97 31.51 -6.01
N GLY A 235 7.33 30.45 -6.73
CA GLY A 235 8.06 29.28 -6.29
C GLY A 235 7.26 28.34 -5.38
N VAL A 236 5.93 28.49 -5.30
CA VAL A 236 5.06 27.69 -4.45
C VAL A 236 3.93 27.09 -5.29
N ILE A 237 3.90 25.76 -5.36
CA ILE A 237 2.86 25.02 -6.09
C ILE A 237 1.46 25.40 -5.58
N ASP A 238 0.58 25.82 -6.47
CA ASP A 238 -0.84 25.99 -6.22
C ASP A 238 -1.75 25.51 -7.38
N ASP A 239 -3.06 25.56 -7.17
CA ASP A 239 -4.09 25.05 -8.09
C ASP A 239 -4.10 25.73 -9.47
N GLY A 240 -3.47 26.90 -9.61
CA GLY A 240 -3.35 27.62 -10.88
C GLY A 240 -2.17 27.15 -11.74
N ASP A 241 -1.24 26.40 -11.15
CA ASP A 241 0.03 26.06 -11.80
C ASP A 241 -0.13 25.01 -12.90
N THR A 242 0.66 25.19 -13.95
CA THR A 242 0.70 24.25 -15.07
C THR A 242 1.89 23.34 -14.94
N PHE A 243 1.65 22.05 -14.72
CA PHE A 243 2.70 21.03 -14.73
C PHE A 243 3.02 20.57 -16.16
N PHE A 244 4.24 20.10 -16.37
CA PHE A 244 4.67 19.52 -17.65
C PHE A 244 5.33 18.16 -17.43
N VAL A 245 5.30 17.36 -18.48
CA VAL A 245 6.27 16.28 -18.68
C VAL A 245 7.32 16.73 -19.67
N VAL A 246 8.54 16.21 -19.53
CA VAL A 246 9.64 16.47 -20.45
C VAL A 246 9.65 15.37 -21.52
N ASN A 247 9.64 15.76 -22.79
CA ASN A 247 9.97 14.88 -23.89
C ASN A 247 11.50 14.89 -24.07
N ASP A 248 12.16 14.05 -23.28
CA ASP A 248 13.62 13.87 -23.29
C ASP A 248 14.06 13.32 -24.65
N THR A 249 14.53 14.22 -25.50
CA THR A 249 14.74 13.93 -26.93
C THR A 249 16.08 13.26 -27.18
N ASP A 250 17.07 13.51 -26.34
CA ASP A 250 18.40 12.91 -26.45
C ASP A 250 18.67 11.77 -25.44
N GLY A 251 17.75 11.55 -24.49
CA GLY A 251 17.73 10.41 -23.59
C GLY A 251 18.72 10.53 -22.43
N ASP A 252 19.15 11.75 -22.09
CA ASP A 252 20.12 12.00 -21.02
C ASP A 252 19.47 12.26 -19.64
N ASN A 253 18.14 12.30 -19.59
CA ASN A 253 17.29 12.54 -18.43
C ASN A 253 17.44 13.93 -17.80
N ALA A 254 18.17 14.85 -18.44
CA ALA A 254 18.24 16.25 -18.06
C ALA A 254 17.12 17.06 -18.76
N LEU A 255 16.95 18.31 -18.33
CA LEU A 255 16.14 19.29 -19.06
C LEU A 255 17.07 20.32 -19.70
N SER A 256 17.03 20.40 -21.02
CA SER A 256 17.88 21.28 -21.83
C SER A 256 17.14 21.84 -23.05
N GLY A 257 17.77 22.78 -23.77
CA GLY A 257 17.19 23.39 -24.98
C GLY A 257 16.93 22.44 -26.15
N VAL A 258 17.35 21.17 -26.08
CA VAL A 258 16.98 20.15 -27.09
C VAL A 258 15.64 19.47 -26.77
N ASP A 259 15.16 19.61 -25.54
CA ASP A 259 13.95 18.95 -25.05
C ASP A 259 12.70 19.81 -25.24
N GLU A 260 11.55 19.15 -25.19
CA GLU A 260 10.25 19.79 -25.34
C GLU A 260 9.40 19.53 -24.10
N LEU A 261 8.72 20.56 -23.61
CA LEU A 261 7.80 20.46 -22.47
C LEU A 261 6.38 20.25 -22.99
N ILE A 262 5.69 19.25 -22.46
CA ILE A 262 4.29 18.96 -22.82
C ILE A 262 3.42 19.26 -21.60
N ALA A 263 2.55 20.26 -21.72
CA ALA A 263 1.70 20.69 -20.62
C ALA A 263 0.68 19.60 -20.25
N LEU A 264 0.47 19.43 -18.96
CA LEU A 264 -0.59 18.60 -18.40
C LEU A 264 -1.87 19.41 -18.32
N LYS A 265 -2.97 18.88 -18.86
CA LYS A 265 -4.22 19.67 -18.97
C LYS A 265 -5.47 18.91 -18.61
N THR A 266 -5.78 17.82 -19.30
CA THR A 266 -7.04 17.10 -19.06
C THR A 266 -6.90 16.17 -17.86
N PRO A 267 -7.75 16.26 -16.81
CA PRO A 267 -7.72 15.30 -15.70
C PRO A 267 -8.12 13.89 -16.16
N LYS A 268 -7.47 12.87 -15.62
CA LYS A 268 -7.84 11.45 -15.77
C LYS A 268 -8.97 11.04 -14.81
N THR A 269 -9.11 11.74 -13.69
CA THR A 269 -10.26 11.58 -12.80
C THR A 269 -11.52 12.09 -13.48
N LYS A 270 -12.51 11.21 -13.63
CA LYS A 270 -13.80 11.55 -14.22
C LYS A 270 -14.82 11.95 -13.17
N TYR A 271 -14.85 11.23 -12.05
CA TYR A 271 -15.74 11.51 -10.94
C TYR A 271 -15.04 11.41 -9.60
N ILE A 272 -15.48 12.25 -8.67
CA ILE A 272 -15.21 12.14 -7.23
C ILE A 272 -16.57 12.07 -6.55
N VAL A 273 -16.79 11.05 -5.72
CA VAL A 273 -18.09 10.71 -5.13
C VAL A 273 -17.98 10.51 -3.63
N HIS A 274 -18.74 11.29 -2.88
CA HIS A 274 -18.77 11.28 -1.42
C HIS A 274 -20.22 11.35 -0.94
N GLU A 275 -20.46 11.08 0.34
CA GLU A 275 -21.68 11.47 1.02
C GLU A 275 -21.49 12.76 1.83
N ASN A 276 -22.55 13.54 1.99
CA ASN A 276 -22.57 14.60 3.00
C ASN A 276 -23.09 14.09 4.34
N ALA A 277 -23.01 14.94 5.37
CA ALA A 277 -23.52 14.63 6.71
C ALA A 277 -25.05 14.40 6.81
N GLN A 278 -25.78 14.45 5.69
CA GLN A 278 -27.20 14.09 5.58
C GLN A 278 -27.41 12.83 4.71
N SER A 279 -26.35 12.07 4.42
CA SER A 279 -26.36 10.90 3.54
C SER A 279 -26.93 11.18 2.16
N ASN A 280 -26.56 12.33 1.58
CA ASN A 280 -26.79 12.59 0.17
C ASN A 280 -25.47 12.52 -0.58
N ILE A 281 -25.49 11.81 -1.70
CA ILE A 281 -24.35 11.69 -2.60
C ILE A 281 -24.00 13.06 -3.20
N GLN A 282 -22.74 13.45 -3.05
CA GLN A 282 -22.08 14.60 -3.66
C GLN A 282 -21.18 14.12 -4.78
N VAL A 283 -21.26 14.78 -5.93
CA VAL A 283 -20.50 14.39 -7.13
C VAL A 283 -19.79 15.60 -7.72
N TRP A 284 -18.51 15.41 -8.02
CA TRP A 284 -17.72 16.31 -8.85
C TRP A 284 -17.31 15.59 -10.13
N GLU A 285 -17.81 16.08 -11.26
CA GLU A 285 -17.66 15.44 -12.58
C GLU A 285 -16.76 16.29 -13.50
N LYS A 286 -15.87 15.59 -14.22
CA LYS A 286 -15.00 16.21 -15.22
C LYS A 286 -15.81 16.89 -16.32
N GLY A 287 -15.44 18.12 -16.64
CA GLY A 287 -16.15 18.94 -17.63
C GLY A 287 -17.45 19.58 -17.10
N VAL A 288 -17.83 19.32 -15.85
CA VAL A 288 -19.01 19.92 -15.21
C VAL A 288 -18.59 20.79 -14.01
N ASN A 289 -18.05 20.18 -12.96
CA ASN A 289 -17.73 20.86 -11.69
C ASN A 289 -16.50 20.29 -10.97
N LEU A 290 -15.71 19.40 -11.58
CA LEU A 290 -14.52 18.78 -10.96
C LEU A 290 -13.57 19.79 -10.29
N THR A 291 -13.27 20.89 -10.98
CA THR A 291 -12.35 21.94 -10.49
C THR A 291 -12.88 22.71 -9.29
N SER A 292 -14.18 22.61 -8.98
CA SER A 292 -14.77 23.17 -7.76
C SER A 292 -14.66 22.24 -6.54
N SER A 293 -14.16 21.01 -6.73
CA SER A 293 -13.95 20.09 -5.63
C SER A 293 -12.88 20.61 -4.68
N THR A 294 -13.23 20.73 -3.41
CA THR A 294 -12.32 21.01 -2.31
C THR A 294 -11.99 19.75 -1.52
N PHE A 295 -12.44 18.57 -1.97
CA PHE A 295 -12.14 17.32 -1.31
C PHE A 295 -10.63 17.01 -1.39
N TYR A 296 -10.12 16.41 -0.32
CA TYR A 296 -8.75 15.99 -0.17
C TYR A 296 -8.76 14.63 0.53
N ASP A 297 -8.28 13.59 -0.16
CA ASP A 297 -8.01 12.27 0.42
C ASP A 297 -6.90 12.39 1.47
N THR A 298 -7.31 12.51 2.74
CA THR A 298 -6.40 12.67 3.88
C THR A 298 -5.78 11.36 4.35
N ASP A 299 -6.35 10.23 3.96
CA ASP A 299 -5.80 8.91 4.25
C ASP A 299 -4.68 8.58 3.26
N GLY A 300 -4.94 8.81 1.97
CA GLY A 300 -3.98 8.63 0.89
C GLY A 300 -3.96 7.22 0.29
N HIS A 301 -4.71 6.26 0.84
CA HIS A 301 -4.83 4.91 0.31
C HIS A 301 -5.40 4.92 -1.12
N GLY A 302 -6.57 5.50 -1.34
CA GLY A 302 -7.19 5.57 -2.67
C GLY A 302 -6.37 6.36 -3.68
N THR A 303 -5.68 7.42 -3.25
CA THR A 303 -4.72 8.12 -4.10
C THR A 303 -3.57 7.21 -4.56
N ALA A 304 -3.03 6.38 -3.67
CA ALA A 304 -1.95 5.45 -4.02
C ALA A 304 -2.45 4.35 -4.98
N VAL A 305 -3.65 3.82 -4.74
CA VAL A 305 -4.32 2.84 -5.61
C VAL A 305 -4.56 3.42 -7.00
N ALA A 306 -5.14 4.62 -7.10
CA ALA A 306 -5.34 5.31 -8.36
C ALA A 306 -4.02 5.49 -9.14
N GLY A 307 -2.90 5.74 -8.44
CA GLY A 307 -1.57 5.77 -9.04
C GLY A 307 -1.18 4.45 -9.74
N ILE A 308 -1.48 3.31 -9.11
CA ILE A 308 -1.29 1.97 -9.69
C ILE A 308 -2.22 1.76 -10.89
N LEU A 309 -3.45 2.29 -10.84
CA LEU A 309 -4.42 2.16 -11.92
C LEU A 309 -4.04 2.95 -13.16
N ASN A 310 -3.91 4.28 -13.04
CA ASN A 310 -3.74 5.18 -14.19
C ASN A 310 -2.77 6.35 -13.97
N GLY A 311 -1.92 6.30 -12.94
CA GLY A 311 -0.92 7.33 -12.70
C GLY A 311 0.11 7.45 -13.82
N GLY A 312 0.70 8.63 -13.97
CA GLY A 312 1.84 8.92 -14.85
C GLY A 312 1.50 8.98 -16.34
N GLN A 313 2.41 9.52 -17.14
CA GLN A 313 2.22 9.68 -18.59
C GLN A 313 3.13 8.70 -19.33
N LEU A 314 2.49 7.74 -20.02
CA LEU A 314 3.19 6.68 -20.74
C LEU A 314 4.16 7.25 -21.77
N GLY A 315 5.43 6.82 -21.69
CA GLY A 315 6.50 7.28 -22.59
C GLY A 315 7.28 8.49 -22.08
N TYR A 316 6.84 9.15 -21.01
CA TYR A 316 7.52 10.31 -20.42
C TYR A 316 7.94 10.09 -18.98
N ARG A 317 7.15 9.34 -18.20
CA ARG A 317 7.37 9.11 -16.78
C ARG A 317 7.90 7.72 -16.50
N LYS A 318 8.71 7.59 -15.46
CA LYS A 318 9.21 6.32 -14.93
C LYS A 318 8.12 5.51 -14.24
N TYR A 319 7.31 6.19 -13.41
CA TYR A 319 6.21 5.56 -12.70
C TYR A 319 4.93 5.75 -13.51
N VAL A 320 4.41 4.64 -14.03
CA VAL A 320 3.21 4.60 -14.87
C VAL A 320 2.30 3.48 -14.36
N GLY A 321 1.01 3.77 -14.22
CA GLY A 321 0.00 2.80 -13.81
C GLY A 321 -0.31 1.79 -14.92
N VAL A 322 -1.08 0.74 -14.58
CA VAL A 322 -1.38 -0.39 -15.49
C VAL A 322 -2.15 0.06 -16.74
N ALA A 323 -3.12 0.96 -16.56
CA ALA A 323 -4.01 1.47 -17.59
C ALA A 323 -3.88 3.00 -17.66
N PRO A 324 -2.73 3.53 -18.12
CA PRO A 324 -2.40 4.94 -17.98
C PRO A 324 -3.33 5.87 -18.75
N ASP A 325 -4.06 5.37 -19.75
CA ASP A 325 -5.02 6.17 -20.51
C ASP A 325 -6.49 6.00 -20.06
N ALA A 326 -6.75 5.16 -19.05
CA ALA A 326 -8.09 4.99 -18.49
C ALA A 326 -8.52 6.19 -17.62
N GLU A 327 -9.83 6.39 -17.53
CA GLU A 327 -10.43 7.32 -16.59
C GLU A 327 -10.79 6.64 -15.27
N VAL A 328 -10.80 7.38 -14.15
CA VAL A 328 -11.16 6.85 -12.82
C VAL A 328 -12.41 7.53 -12.26
N MET A 329 -13.33 6.72 -11.74
CA MET A 329 -14.41 7.07 -10.80
C MET A 329 -13.88 6.82 -9.37
N ALA A 330 -13.46 7.86 -8.66
CA ALA A 330 -13.07 7.73 -7.26
C ALA A 330 -14.31 7.82 -6.36
N ILE A 331 -14.68 6.71 -5.73
CA ILE A 331 -15.87 6.59 -4.90
C ILE A 331 -15.42 6.36 -3.46
N ASN A 332 -15.63 7.34 -2.59
CA ASN A 332 -15.28 7.19 -1.19
C ASN A 332 -16.26 6.25 -0.48
N ILE A 333 -15.75 5.20 0.16
CA ILE A 333 -16.52 4.27 1.01
C ILE A 333 -16.03 4.25 2.47
N PHE A 334 -15.17 5.20 2.85
CA PHE A 334 -14.61 5.31 4.18
C PHE A 334 -14.98 6.63 4.87
N GLY A 335 -14.86 6.64 6.19
CA GLY A 335 -15.10 7.83 7.00
C GLY A 335 -16.58 8.20 7.11
N ASN A 336 -16.84 9.40 7.64
CA ASN A 336 -18.20 9.90 7.87
C ASN A 336 -18.88 10.45 6.62
N ASP A 337 -18.12 10.59 5.54
CA ASP A 337 -18.52 11.09 4.22
C ASP A 337 -18.34 10.01 3.13
N GLY A 338 -18.22 8.74 3.53
CA GLY A 338 -18.17 7.60 2.64
C GLY A 338 -19.54 6.99 2.39
N LEU A 339 -19.73 6.47 1.19
CA LEU A 339 -20.89 5.65 0.83
C LEU A 339 -20.76 4.27 1.48
N THR A 340 -21.87 3.56 1.63
CA THR A 340 -21.79 2.10 1.83
C THR A 340 -21.20 1.42 0.59
N VAL A 341 -20.64 0.21 0.76
CA VAL A 341 -20.14 -0.57 -0.38
C VAL A 341 -21.26 -0.84 -1.39
N GLU A 342 -22.47 -1.14 -0.91
CA GLU A 342 -23.66 -1.34 -1.76
C GLU A 342 -23.97 -0.11 -2.61
N GLU A 343 -23.99 1.08 -2.02
CA GLU A 343 -24.24 2.34 -2.72
C GLU A 343 -23.16 2.63 -3.74
N GLY A 344 -21.89 2.41 -3.39
CA GLY A 344 -20.76 2.56 -4.31
C GLY A 344 -20.86 1.63 -5.52
N LEU A 345 -21.20 0.35 -5.31
CA LEU A 345 -21.40 -0.64 -6.38
C LEU A 345 -22.56 -0.25 -7.31
N ILE A 346 -23.69 0.20 -6.75
CA ILE A 346 -24.83 0.68 -7.53
C ILE A 346 -24.44 1.91 -8.35
N TRP A 347 -23.77 2.86 -7.71
CA TRP A 347 -23.38 4.11 -8.35
C TRP A 347 -22.40 3.87 -9.49
N ALA A 348 -21.36 3.06 -9.28
CA ALA A 348 -20.40 2.67 -10.30
C ALA A 348 -21.07 2.05 -11.53
N ARG A 349 -21.98 1.09 -11.33
CA ARG A 349 -22.76 0.48 -12.42
C ARG A 349 -23.58 1.51 -13.18
N ASP A 350 -24.32 2.35 -12.47
CA ASP A 350 -25.27 3.29 -13.06
C ASP A 350 -24.58 4.43 -13.81
N HIS A 351 -23.30 4.70 -13.50
CA HIS A 351 -22.46 5.70 -14.17
C HIS A 351 -21.46 5.08 -15.16
N GLY A 352 -21.64 3.80 -15.50
CA GLY A 352 -20.99 3.16 -16.63
C GLY A 352 -19.57 2.68 -16.35
N ALA A 353 -19.27 2.21 -15.14
CA ALA A 353 -18.03 1.51 -14.85
C ALA A 353 -17.86 0.30 -15.80
N ASP A 354 -16.69 0.22 -16.45
CA ASP A 354 -16.27 -0.96 -17.20
C ASP A 354 -15.62 -1.99 -16.29
N ILE A 355 -15.00 -1.53 -15.20
CA ILE A 355 -14.30 -2.33 -14.19
C ILE A 355 -14.58 -1.68 -12.83
N ILE A 356 -14.78 -2.51 -11.79
CA ILE A 356 -14.93 -2.03 -10.42
C ILE A 356 -13.83 -2.66 -9.56
N LEU A 357 -13.11 -1.82 -8.83
CA LEU A 357 -12.17 -2.20 -7.79
C LEU A 357 -12.78 -1.84 -6.44
N VAL A 358 -12.77 -2.78 -5.50
CA VAL A 358 -13.31 -2.61 -4.15
C VAL A 358 -12.17 -2.77 -3.15
N GLU A 359 -11.59 -1.67 -2.70
CA GLU A 359 -10.41 -1.65 -1.82
C GLU A 359 -10.78 -1.63 -0.35
N VAL A 360 -11.53 -2.65 0.08
CA VAL A 360 -11.87 -2.85 1.49
C VAL A 360 -11.94 -4.34 1.79
N GLY A 361 -11.69 -4.70 3.05
CA GLY A 361 -12.07 -6.02 3.51
C GLY A 361 -12.32 -6.11 5.00
N SER A 362 -13.10 -7.13 5.37
CA SER A 362 -13.42 -7.50 6.75
C SER A 362 -13.43 -9.02 6.93
N TRP A 363 -13.13 -9.49 8.13
CA TRP A 363 -13.13 -10.91 8.48
C TRP A 363 -13.87 -11.22 9.78
N THR A 364 -14.38 -10.20 10.46
CA THR A 364 -15.24 -10.33 11.63
C THR A 364 -16.65 -9.89 11.29
N TYR A 365 -17.61 -10.59 11.88
CA TYR A 365 -19.04 -10.45 11.68
C TYR A 365 -19.49 -10.73 10.24
N GLU A 366 -18.67 -11.47 9.50
CA GLU A 366 -18.95 -11.92 8.13
C GLU A 366 -18.96 -13.45 8.05
N PHE A 367 -19.80 -14.00 7.16
CA PHE A 367 -19.88 -15.45 6.95
C PHE A 367 -18.75 -15.99 6.06
N LEU A 368 -18.05 -15.13 5.30
CA LEU A 368 -16.89 -15.47 4.47
C LEU A 368 -17.15 -16.63 3.49
N ASP A 369 -18.37 -16.70 2.96
CA ASP A 369 -18.82 -17.80 2.12
C ASP A 369 -19.51 -17.35 0.84
N GLY A 370 -19.47 -16.05 0.50
CA GLY A 370 -20.14 -15.51 -0.69
C GLY A 370 -21.61 -15.18 -0.47
N SER A 371 -22.16 -15.30 0.74
CA SER A 371 -23.60 -15.19 1.00
C SER A 371 -24.11 -13.80 1.36
N SER A 372 -23.24 -12.84 1.66
CA SER A 372 -23.66 -11.48 2.00
C SER A 372 -24.27 -10.77 0.80
N ASN A 373 -25.06 -9.72 1.06
CA ASN A 373 -25.69 -8.95 -0.02
C ASN A 373 -24.65 -8.29 -0.93
N VAL A 374 -23.55 -7.77 -0.38
CA VAL A 374 -22.44 -7.20 -1.16
C VAL A 374 -21.83 -8.25 -2.07
N GLU A 375 -21.52 -9.44 -1.56
CA GLU A 375 -20.96 -10.53 -2.39
C GLU A 375 -21.94 -10.95 -3.50
N GLN A 376 -23.23 -11.04 -3.19
CA GLN A 376 -24.26 -11.33 -4.20
C GLN A 376 -24.40 -10.20 -5.25
N MET A 377 -24.21 -8.94 -4.86
CA MET A 377 -24.18 -7.82 -5.80
C MET A 377 -22.95 -7.90 -6.72
N ILE A 378 -21.79 -8.25 -6.17
CA ILE A 378 -20.55 -8.48 -6.94
C ILE A 378 -20.74 -9.61 -7.95
N ASP A 379 -21.36 -10.71 -7.55
CA ASP A 379 -21.65 -11.84 -8.44
C ASP A 379 -22.53 -11.42 -9.62
N VAL A 380 -23.59 -10.63 -9.35
CA VAL A 380 -24.49 -10.12 -10.38
C VAL A 380 -23.77 -9.15 -11.33
N LEU A 381 -22.94 -8.24 -10.79
CA LEU A 381 -22.18 -7.29 -11.60
C LEU A 381 -21.21 -8.01 -12.54
N THR A 382 -20.44 -8.97 -12.01
CA THR A 382 -19.49 -9.74 -12.82
C THR A 382 -20.20 -10.59 -13.86
N ALA A 383 -21.29 -11.27 -13.50
CA ALA A 383 -22.11 -12.02 -14.45
C ALA A 383 -22.74 -11.14 -15.55
N SER A 384 -22.99 -9.86 -15.25
CA SER A 384 -23.51 -8.88 -16.21
C SER A 384 -22.44 -8.31 -17.16
N GLY A 385 -21.17 -8.60 -16.91
CA GLY A 385 -20.03 -8.21 -17.75
C GLY A 385 -19.19 -7.06 -17.19
N ILE A 386 -19.40 -6.65 -15.94
CA ILE A 386 -18.56 -5.67 -15.23
C ILE A 386 -17.69 -6.45 -14.24
N PRO A 387 -16.44 -6.80 -14.56
CA PRO A 387 -15.55 -7.49 -13.62
C PRO A 387 -15.37 -6.65 -12.35
N VAL A 388 -15.52 -7.32 -11.21
CA VAL A 388 -15.22 -6.74 -9.90
C VAL A 388 -13.96 -7.39 -9.34
N ILE A 389 -12.98 -6.57 -9.03
CA ILE A 389 -11.69 -6.96 -8.45
C ILE A 389 -11.71 -6.59 -6.98
N VAL A 390 -11.28 -7.51 -6.11
CA VAL A 390 -11.29 -7.32 -4.66
C VAL A 390 -10.00 -7.90 -4.07
N PRO A 391 -9.26 -7.17 -3.21
CA PRO A 391 -8.09 -7.71 -2.55
C PRO A 391 -8.49 -8.88 -1.64
N ALA A 392 -7.66 -9.92 -1.57
CA ALA A 392 -7.92 -11.10 -0.74
C ALA A 392 -7.87 -10.77 0.77
N GLY A 393 -7.19 -9.69 1.16
CA GLY A 393 -6.93 -9.30 2.54
C GLY A 393 -5.53 -9.70 3.03
N ASN A 394 -5.04 -9.01 4.05
CA ASN A 394 -3.65 -9.08 4.52
C ASN A 394 -3.49 -9.82 5.85
N LEU A 395 -4.20 -10.95 6.03
CA LEU A 395 -4.22 -11.69 7.29
C LEU A 395 -3.15 -12.78 7.42
N TYR A 396 -2.39 -13.05 6.35
CA TYR A 396 -1.36 -14.08 6.35
C TYR A 396 -0.29 -13.82 7.41
N GLY A 397 -0.10 -14.78 8.32
CA GLY A 397 0.88 -14.71 9.41
C GLY A 397 0.47 -13.81 10.57
N ALA A 398 -0.73 -13.21 10.54
CA ALA A 398 -1.20 -12.28 11.57
C ALA A 398 -1.81 -12.98 12.80
N GLY A 399 -2.03 -14.31 12.75
CA GLY A 399 -2.64 -15.05 13.86
C GLY A 399 -4.12 -14.69 14.10
N ARG A 400 -4.79 -14.11 13.09
CA ARG A 400 -6.19 -13.68 13.17
C ARG A 400 -7.21 -14.79 12.91
N HIS A 401 -6.75 -15.96 12.47
CA HIS A 401 -7.60 -17.13 12.22
C HIS A 401 -7.05 -18.39 12.92
N ALA A 402 -7.95 -19.20 13.48
CA ALA A 402 -7.65 -20.54 13.99
C ALA A 402 -8.73 -21.55 13.59
N LEU A 403 -8.31 -22.75 13.16
CA LEU A 403 -9.17 -23.84 12.76
C LEU A 403 -9.18 -24.95 13.82
N ARG A 404 -10.37 -25.32 14.31
CA ARG A 404 -10.54 -26.34 15.34
C ARG A 404 -11.62 -27.34 14.97
N SER A 405 -11.44 -28.58 15.42
CA SER A 405 -12.48 -29.60 15.36
C SER A 405 -12.97 -29.90 16.77
N ILE A 406 -14.29 -29.91 16.96
CA ILE A 406 -14.94 -30.33 18.19
C ILE A 406 -15.54 -31.72 17.99
N ILE A 407 -15.38 -32.58 19.00
CA ILE A 407 -16.02 -33.88 19.06
C ILE A 407 -17.27 -33.74 19.94
N ALA A 408 -18.38 -34.34 19.50
CA ALA A 408 -19.63 -34.37 20.24
C ALA A 408 -19.43 -34.76 21.71
N GLY A 409 -19.94 -33.93 22.61
CA GLY A 409 -19.85 -34.14 24.06
C GLY A 409 -18.50 -33.78 24.68
N THR A 410 -17.63 -33.07 23.95
CA THR A 410 -16.35 -32.56 24.47
C THR A 410 -16.31 -31.03 24.43
N GLN A 411 -15.50 -30.44 25.31
CA GLN A 411 -15.21 -29.01 25.29
C GLN A 411 -13.86 -28.77 24.62
N ILE A 412 -13.78 -27.75 23.77
CA ILE A 412 -12.52 -27.18 23.31
C ILE A 412 -12.32 -25.81 23.97
N SER A 413 -11.05 -25.46 24.19
CA SER A 413 -10.63 -24.12 24.60
C SER A 413 -9.72 -23.54 23.52
N THR A 414 -10.01 -22.32 23.07
CA THR A 414 -9.19 -21.58 22.09
C THR A 414 -8.78 -20.27 22.73
N ARG A 415 -7.48 -20.10 22.97
CA ARG A 415 -6.94 -18.93 23.66
C ARG A 415 -6.58 -17.81 22.71
N PHE A 416 -6.73 -16.57 23.16
CA PHE A 416 -6.24 -15.37 22.46
C PHE A 416 -5.67 -14.36 23.45
N ASN A 417 -4.86 -13.43 22.95
CA ASN A 417 -4.30 -12.32 23.73
C ASN A 417 -4.54 -11.00 23.00
N VAL A 418 -4.60 -9.93 23.78
CA VAL A 418 -4.72 -8.55 23.30
C VAL A 418 -3.52 -7.77 23.83
N PRO A 419 -2.57 -7.35 22.99
CA PRO A 419 -1.38 -6.65 23.45
C PRO A 419 -1.73 -5.34 24.17
N SER A 420 -1.22 -5.14 25.38
CA SER A 420 -1.48 -3.91 26.15
C SER A 420 -0.89 -2.65 25.51
N SER A 421 0.09 -2.82 24.61
CA SER A 421 0.77 -1.71 23.93
C SER A 421 -0.08 -1.02 22.87
N ILE A 422 -1.16 -1.64 22.39
CA ILE A 422 -2.00 -1.06 21.33
C ILE A 422 -3.17 -0.25 21.90
N GLY A 423 -3.50 -0.43 23.19
CA GLY A 423 -4.58 0.33 23.82
C GLY A 423 -5.99 0.01 23.30
N ALA A 424 -6.21 -1.20 22.78
CA ALA A 424 -7.52 -1.67 22.33
C ALA A 424 -8.57 -1.54 23.44
N THR A 425 -9.76 -1.07 23.07
CA THR A 425 -10.93 -0.98 23.96
C THR A 425 -12.05 -1.92 23.55
N GLU A 426 -11.98 -2.49 22.34
CA GLU A 426 -12.93 -3.46 21.79
C GLU A 426 -12.22 -4.61 21.08
N VAL A 427 -12.76 -5.83 21.21
CA VAL A 427 -12.31 -7.03 20.52
C VAL A 427 -13.50 -7.72 19.90
N TYR A 428 -13.35 -8.07 18.63
CA TYR A 428 -14.40 -8.64 17.81
C TYR A 428 -14.06 -10.09 17.50
N LEU A 429 -14.92 -11.02 17.87
CA LEU A 429 -14.75 -12.45 17.61
C LEU A 429 -15.86 -12.97 16.71
N THR A 430 -15.48 -13.80 15.75
CA THR A 430 -16.42 -14.51 14.87
C THR A 430 -16.03 -15.97 14.81
N ILE A 431 -16.94 -16.85 15.22
CA ILE A 431 -16.76 -18.29 15.12
C ILE A 431 -17.74 -18.83 14.09
N LEU A 432 -17.23 -19.34 12.97
CA LEU A 432 -18.01 -19.99 11.94
C LEU A 432 -17.99 -21.50 12.13
N SER A 433 -19.14 -22.15 11.94
CA SER A 433 -19.37 -23.57 12.21
C SER A 433 -20.08 -24.25 11.05
N ASP A 434 -19.64 -25.46 10.73
CA ASP A 434 -20.31 -26.33 9.75
C ASP A 434 -21.56 -27.04 10.32
N LYS A 435 -21.91 -26.75 11.57
CA LYS A 435 -23.11 -27.24 12.27
C LYS A 435 -23.85 -26.09 12.95
N LEU A 436 -25.16 -26.27 13.14
CA LEU A 436 -25.99 -25.33 13.89
C LEU A 436 -25.44 -25.10 15.30
N VAL A 437 -25.21 -23.83 15.65
CA VAL A 437 -24.60 -23.42 16.92
C VAL A 437 -25.62 -23.15 18.03
N ASN A 438 -26.93 -23.26 17.75
CA ASN A 438 -27.99 -22.95 18.72
C ASN A 438 -27.94 -23.79 20.00
N SER A 439 -27.34 -24.99 19.94
CA SER A 439 -27.16 -25.89 21.08
C SER A 439 -25.76 -25.82 21.70
N ALA A 440 -24.84 -25.04 21.12
CA ALA A 440 -23.49 -24.91 21.63
C ALA A 440 -23.51 -24.12 22.94
N GLN A 441 -22.78 -24.62 23.94
CA GLN A 441 -22.50 -23.88 25.15
C GLN A 441 -21.18 -23.16 24.96
N VAL A 442 -21.20 -21.84 25.09
CA VAL A 442 -20.04 -20.99 24.85
C VAL A 442 -19.77 -20.20 26.12
N ASN A 443 -18.51 -20.23 26.58
CA ASN A 443 -18.05 -19.41 27.67
C ASN A 443 -16.85 -18.55 27.23
N ILE A 444 -16.73 -17.36 27.81
CA ILE A 444 -15.51 -16.54 27.75
C ILE A 444 -14.82 -16.60 29.11
N THR A 445 -13.54 -16.97 29.11
CA THR A 445 -12.71 -16.86 30.30
C THR A 445 -11.85 -15.59 30.22
N GLU A 446 -12.19 -14.61 31.06
CA GLU A 446 -11.51 -13.34 31.27
C GLU A 446 -10.30 -13.54 32.22
N PRO A 447 -9.08 -13.13 31.84
CA PRO A 447 -7.95 -13.04 32.75
C PRO A 447 -8.11 -11.83 33.68
N THR A 448 -7.80 -12.03 34.96
CA THR A 448 -7.82 -10.97 35.98
C THR A 448 -6.52 -10.96 36.78
N SER A 449 -6.29 -9.90 37.55
CA SER A 449 -5.10 -9.76 38.39
C SER A 449 -4.95 -10.86 39.47
N SER A 450 -6.01 -11.60 39.77
CA SER A 450 -6.04 -12.68 40.77
C SER A 450 -6.33 -14.07 40.21
N GLY A 451 -6.46 -14.24 38.89
CA GLY A 451 -6.79 -15.52 38.25
C GLY A 451 -7.66 -15.34 37.02
N THR A 452 -8.77 -16.07 36.93
CA THR A 452 -9.68 -16.03 35.79
C THR A 452 -11.14 -15.99 36.24
N ILE A 453 -11.99 -15.32 35.45
CA ILE A 453 -13.45 -15.35 35.60
C ILE A 453 -14.04 -15.95 34.32
N THR A 454 -14.89 -16.97 34.46
CA THR A 454 -15.57 -17.59 33.32
C THR A 454 -17.00 -17.11 33.26
N HIS A 455 -17.38 -16.56 32.11
CA HIS A 455 -18.72 -16.06 31.81
C HIS A 455 -19.41 -16.98 30.81
N GLN A 456 -20.56 -17.54 31.18
CA GLN A 456 -21.39 -18.30 30.25
C GLN A 456 -22.23 -17.36 29.39
N LEU A 457 -22.14 -17.51 28.08
CA LEU A 457 -22.82 -16.61 27.14
C LEU A 457 -24.25 -17.08 26.87
N THR A 458 -25.13 -16.10 26.67
CA THR A 458 -26.42 -16.27 25.99
C THR A 458 -26.34 -15.53 24.66
N PHE A 459 -27.29 -15.74 23.75
CA PHE A 459 -27.21 -15.20 22.39
C PHE A 459 -28.53 -14.61 21.91
N GLY A 460 -28.46 -13.46 21.24
CA GLY A 460 -29.54 -13.01 20.38
C GLY A 460 -29.63 -13.86 19.12
N MET A 461 -30.85 -14.00 18.59
CA MET A 461 -31.14 -14.88 17.45
C MET A 461 -31.31 -14.06 16.17
N GLY A 462 -30.35 -14.18 15.26
CA GLY A 462 -30.36 -13.48 13.98
C GLY A 462 -29.12 -12.64 13.77
N TYR A 463 -28.78 -12.39 12.50
CA TYR A 463 -27.64 -11.56 12.14
C TYR A 463 -27.82 -10.15 12.71
N ASN A 464 -26.75 -9.62 13.32
CA ASN A 464 -26.72 -8.31 13.98
C ASN A 464 -27.77 -8.11 15.10
N SER A 465 -28.36 -9.20 15.61
CA SER A 465 -29.35 -9.16 16.69
C SER A 465 -28.66 -9.24 18.06
N TRP A 466 -27.82 -8.25 18.36
CA TRP A 466 -27.01 -8.20 19.57
C TRP A 466 -27.83 -8.23 20.86
N ILE A 467 -27.35 -8.98 21.86
CA ILE A 467 -27.78 -8.87 23.25
C ILE A 467 -26.56 -8.73 24.16
N THR A 468 -26.73 -8.03 25.29
CA THR A 468 -25.71 -7.99 26.34
C THR A 468 -25.77 -9.25 27.19
N ALA A 469 -24.88 -10.20 26.90
CA ALA A 469 -24.77 -11.46 27.64
C ALA A 469 -24.09 -11.27 29.00
N VAL A 470 -23.15 -10.34 29.09
CA VAL A 470 -22.37 -10.05 30.30
C VAL A 470 -22.19 -8.54 30.44
N GLN A 471 -22.42 -8.02 31.64
CA GLN A 471 -22.08 -6.65 31.98
C GLN A 471 -21.46 -6.61 33.38
N THR A 472 -20.22 -6.16 33.48
CA THR A 472 -19.49 -6.00 34.74
C THR A 472 -19.02 -4.55 34.89
N SER A 473 -18.24 -4.26 35.95
CA SER A 473 -17.56 -2.96 36.05
C SER A 473 -16.40 -2.77 35.09
N ASN A 474 -15.87 -3.86 34.51
CA ASN A 474 -14.66 -3.85 33.70
C ASN A 474 -14.96 -4.03 32.22
N ILE A 475 -15.86 -4.97 31.90
CA ILE A 475 -16.17 -5.38 30.54
C ILE A 475 -17.67 -5.51 30.31
N THR A 476 -18.05 -5.34 29.05
CA THR A 476 -19.33 -5.75 28.47
C THR A 476 -19.06 -6.82 27.42
N ILE A 477 -19.90 -7.84 27.34
CA ILE A 477 -19.86 -8.84 26.27
C ILE A 477 -21.22 -8.87 25.60
N ASP A 478 -21.27 -8.41 24.36
CA ASP A 478 -22.44 -8.47 23.50
C ASP A 478 -22.31 -9.64 22.52
N THR A 479 -23.42 -10.32 22.22
CA THR A 479 -23.38 -11.54 21.42
C THR A 479 -24.61 -11.72 20.53
N PHE A 480 -24.43 -12.44 19.41
CA PHE A 480 -25.54 -13.03 18.65
C PHE A 480 -25.10 -14.34 17.97
N ILE A 481 -26.08 -15.13 17.54
CA ILE A 481 -25.87 -16.25 16.60
C ILE A 481 -26.71 -16.05 15.35
N ALA A 482 -26.17 -16.47 14.20
CA ALA A 482 -26.82 -16.32 12.92
C ALA A 482 -26.53 -17.50 11.98
N ASN A 483 -27.38 -17.66 10.97
CA ASN A 483 -27.20 -18.67 9.94
C ASN A 483 -26.94 -17.96 8.61
N SER A 484 -25.97 -18.48 7.85
CA SER A 484 -25.76 -18.05 6.47
C SER A 484 -26.99 -18.39 5.61
N THR A 485 -27.18 -17.62 4.54
CA THR A 485 -28.16 -18.00 3.50
C THR A 485 -27.64 -19.18 2.67
N ARG A 486 -26.33 -19.47 2.71
CA ARG A 486 -25.73 -20.71 2.21
C ARG A 486 -25.77 -21.80 3.27
N ALA A 487 -26.12 -23.01 2.84
CA ALA A 487 -26.29 -24.14 3.75
C ALA A 487 -24.94 -24.57 4.35
N GLY A 488 -24.95 -24.86 5.66
CA GLY A 488 -23.79 -25.45 6.34
C GLY A 488 -22.77 -24.43 6.85
N ASN A 489 -23.16 -23.17 7.02
CA ASN A 489 -22.33 -22.17 7.68
C ASN A 489 -23.16 -21.37 8.72
N HIS A 490 -22.66 -21.32 9.94
CA HIS A 490 -23.36 -20.79 11.11
C HIS A 490 -22.40 -19.97 11.95
N MET A 491 -22.84 -18.81 12.43
CA MET A 491 -21.99 -17.83 13.11
C MET A 491 -22.33 -17.74 14.60
N ILE A 492 -21.28 -17.63 15.40
CA ILE A 492 -21.30 -17.06 16.75
C ILE A 492 -20.50 -15.77 16.68
N ALA A 493 -21.14 -14.64 16.99
CA ALA A 493 -20.51 -13.33 17.05
C ALA A 493 -20.43 -12.88 18.51
N ILE A 494 -19.26 -12.37 18.90
CA ILE A 494 -18.97 -11.91 20.26
C ILE A 494 -18.21 -10.60 20.15
N ASP A 495 -18.75 -9.55 20.75
CA ASP A 495 -18.09 -8.27 20.97
C ASP A 495 -17.70 -8.19 22.45
N ILE A 496 -16.44 -7.89 22.74
CA ILE A 496 -15.96 -7.64 24.10
C ILE A 496 -15.48 -6.20 24.12
N SER A 497 -16.07 -5.36 24.98
CA SER A 497 -15.72 -3.95 25.13
C SER A 497 -15.39 -3.58 26.57
N GLY A 498 -14.60 -2.54 26.75
CA GLY A 498 -14.27 -1.95 28.05
C GLY A 498 -12.79 -2.00 28.39
N THR A 499 -12.45 -2.38 29.63
CA THR A 499 -11.07 -2.50 30.10
C THR A 499 -10.48 -3.83 29.65
N ILE A 500 -10.19 -3.92 28.35
CA ILE A 500 -9.57 -5.11 27.75
C ILE A 500 -8.11 -5.15 28.16
N LYS A 501 -7.85 -5.86 29.25
CA LYS A 501 -6.52 -5.96 29.86
C LYS A 501 -5.95 -7.37 29.79
N ASP A 502 -4.63 -7.36 29.64
CA ASP A 502 -3.61 -8.11 30.38
C ASP A 502 -2.81 -9.18 29.61
N THR A 503 -1.55 -9.25 30.04
CA THR A 503 -0.40 -10.11 29.73
C THR A 503 -0.65 -11.63 29.76
N SER A 504 -1.91 -12.06 29.92
CA SER A 504 -2.36 -13.45 30.01
C SER A 504 -3.45 -13.72 28.97
N TYR A 505 -3.68 -15.00 28.67
CA TYR A 505 -4.62 -15.38 27.63
C TYR A 505 -6.07 -15.35 28.11
N TRP A 506 -6.93 -14.74 27.30
CA TRP A 506 -8.36 -15.00 27.27
C TRP A 506 -8.62 -16.37 26.64
N SER A 507 -9.79 -16.98 26.88
CA SER A 507 -10.23 -18.14 26.11
C SER A 507 -11.70 -18.10 25.73
N VAL A 508 -11.98 -18.62 24.54
CA VAL A 508 -13.32 -19.03 24.11
C VAL A 508 -13.43 -20.54 24.32
N ASP A 509 -14.34 -20.94 25.20
CA ASP A 509 -14.58 -22.34 25.52
C ASP A 509 -15.91 -22.77 24.91
N ILE A 510 -15.87 -23.77 24.02
CA ILE A 510 -17.06 -24.26 23.29
C ILE A 510 -17.27 -25.73 23.58
N PHE A 511 -18.47 -26.06 24.04
CA PHE A 511 -18.99 -27.43 24.14
C PHE A 511 -20.16 -27.59 23.17
N ASP A 512 -20.13 -28.65 22.35
CA ASP A 512 -21.21 -29.00 21.43
C ASP A 512 -21.56 -30.49 21.55
N THR A 513 -22.81 -30.82 21.28
CA THR A 513 -23.35 -32.17 21.20
C THR A 513 -23.15 -32.81 19.82
N HIS A 514 -22.64 -32.06 18.84
CA HIS A 514 -22.30 -32.53 17.50
C HIS A 514 -20.79 -32.48 17.24
N ASN A 515 -20.33 -33.29 16.30
CA ASN A 515 -19.01 -33.08 15.71
C ASN A 515 -19.10 -31.88 14.76
N ALA A 516 -18.22 -30.89 14.93
CA ALA A 516 -18.18 -29.70 14.07
C ALA A 516 -16.75 -29.25 13.78
N GLN A 517 -16.58 -28.55 12.68
CA GLN A 517 -15.39 -27.77 12.35
C GLN A 517 -15.72 -26.29 12.62
N LEU A 518 -14.83 -25.64 13.36
CA LEU A 518 -14.98 -24.28 13.83
C LEU A 518 -13.82 -23.42 13.33
N HIS A 519 -14.14 -22.34 12.62
CA HIS A 519 -13.20 -21.30 12.22
C HIS A 519 -13.34 -20.12 13.17
N PHE A 520 -12.27 -19.78 13.87
CA PHE A 520 -12.21 -18.68 14.82
C PHE A 520 -11.50 -17.50 14.18
N TYR A 521 -12.16 -16.36 14.12
CA TYR A 521 -11.66 -15.09 13.59
C TYR A 521 -11.64 -14.04 14.70
N ILE A 522 -10.62 -13.17 14.70
CA ILE A 522 -10.44 -12.12 15.71
C ILE A 522 -9.95 -10.82 15.07
N SER A 523 -10.47 -9.69 15.54
CA SER A 523 -9.93 -8.34 15.28
C SER A 523 -10.11 -7.45 16.52
N ASP A 524 -9.61 -6.22 16.47
CA ASP A 524 -9.69 -5.22 17.54
C ASP A 524 -9.79 -3.81 16.96
N ASP A 525 -10.15 -2.84 17.79
CA ASP A 525 -10.39 -1.44 17.42
C ASP A 525 -9.12 -0.58 17.27
N ALA A 526 -7.94 -1.12 17.57
CA ALA A 526 -6.71 -0.33 17.65
C ALA A 526 -5.62 -0.76 16.66
N SER A 527 -5.80 -1.87 15.95
CA SER A 527 -4.84 -2.37 14.97
C SER A 527 -5.51 -2.70 13.62
N GLY A 528 -4.71 -2.67 12.56
CA GLY A 528 -5.15 -3.05 11.22
C GLY A 528 -5.01 -4.55 10.95
N TRP A 529 -4.53 -4.87 9.75
CA TRP A 529 -4.38 -6.23 9.25
C TRP A 529 -3.47 -7.15 10.08
N SER A 530 -2.49 -6.58 10.78
CA SER A 530 -1.54 -7.32 11.61
C SER A 530 -1.20 -6.56 12.90
N GLY A 531 -0.52 -7.25 13.82
CA GLY A 531 -0.40 -6.78 15.19
C GLY A 531 -1.71 -6.99 15.96
N GLY A 532 -1.77 -6.49 17.19
CA GLY A 532 -2.99 -6.54 18.00
C GLY A 532 -3.44 -7.94 18.43
N ALA A 533 -4.76 -8.11 18.55
CA ALA A 533 -5.39 -9.28 19.12
C ALA A 533 -5.19 -10.54 18.26
N ALA A 534 -4.63 -11.60 18.84
CA ALA A 534 -4.28 -12.80 18.08
C ALA A 534 -4.63 -14.07 18.84
N TRP A 535 -4.98 -15.12 18.09
CA TRP A 535 -5.14 -16.45 18.63
C TRP A 535 -3.78 -17.03 19.05
N HIS A 536 -3.79 -17.84 20.09
CA HIS A 536 -2.60 -18.52 20.59
C HIS A 536 -2.12 -19.55 19.55
N GLY A 537 -0.84 -19.49 19.15
CA GLY A 537 -0.28 -20.33 18.07
C GLY A 537 -0.48 -21.84 18.22
N SER A 538 -0.52 -22.37 19.44
CA SER A 538 -0.81 -23.80 19.69
C SER A 538 -2.28 -24.20 19.55
N ASP A 539 -3.19 -23.25 19.42
CA ASP A 539 -4.63 -23.47 19.51
C ASP A 539 -5.28 -23.41 18.12
N GLY A 540 -4.59 -23.97 17.12
CA GLY A 540 -5.10 -24.16 15.77
C GLY A 540 -4.91 -23.00 14.81
N VAL A 541 -4.05 -22.02 15.13
CA VAL A 541 -3.72 -20.91 14.21
C VAL A 541 -3.34 -21.44 12.84
N ASN A 542 -3.97 -20.89 11.80
CA ASN A 542 -3.83 -21.35 10.43
C ASN A 542 -4.01 -20.20 9.44
N ASP A 543 -3.10 -20.08 8.49
CA ASP A 543 -3.17 -19.07 7.43
C ASP A 543 -4.01 -19.51 6.21
N GLN A 544 -4.52 -20.74 6.21
CA GLN A 544 -5.57 -21.19 5.29
C GLN A 544 -6.91 -20.60 5.74
N TYR A 545 -7.79 -20.23 4.81
CA TYR A 545 -9.11 -19.61 5.05
C TYR A 545 -9.06 -18.16 5.56
N THR A 546 -8.10 -17.38 5.05
CA THR A 546 -7.84 -15.98 5.40
C THR A 546 -8.30 -14.97 4.34
N ILE A 547 -8.94 -15.44 3.25
CA ILE A 547 -9.59 -14.54 2.29
C ILE A 547 -10.74 -13.83 2.99
N THR A 548 -10.79 -12.52 2.85
CA THR A 548 -11.72 -11.64 3.56
C THR A 548 -12.93 -11.28 2.72
N TRP A 549 -14.03 -10.92 3.37
CA TRP A 549 -15.16 -10.28 2.71
C TRP A 549 -14.71 -8.93 2.14
N PRO A 550 -15.22 -8.49 0.96
CA PRO A 550 -16.15 -9.19 0.09
C PRO A 550 -15.45 -10.03 -0.99
N SER A 551 -14.14 -10.28 -0.87
CA SER A 551 -13.35 -11.08 -1.82
C SER A 551 -13.79 -12.55 -1.90
N THR A 552 -14.58 -13.01 -0.93
CA THR A 552 -15.21 -14.33 -0.89
C THR A 552 -16.43 -14.48 -1.80
N ALA A 553 -16.84 -13.45 -2.54
CA ALA A 553 -17.86 -13.57 -3.59
C ALA A 553 -17.42 -14.60 -4.68
N ASP A 554 -18.37 -15.38 -5.21
CA ASP A 554 -18.05 -16.50 -6.11
C ASP A 554 -17.46 -16.05 -7.46
N MET A 555 -17.85 -14.86 -7.93
CA MET A 555 -17.42 -14.30 -9.21
C MET A 555 -16.47 -13.12 -9.07
N ALA A 556 -16.10 -12.70 -7.86
CA ALA A 556 -15.05 -11.70 -7.70
C ALA A 556 -13.72 -12.23 -8.27
N ILE A 557 -12.94 -11.32 -8.86
CA ILE A 557 -11.51 -11.58 -9.09
C ILE A 557 -10.79 -11.26 -7.79
N SER A 558 -10.59 -12.27 -6.96
CA SER A 558 -9.83 -12.15 -5.71
C SER A 558 -8.33 -12.05 -5.99
N VAL A 559 -7.69 -10.98 -5.53
CA VAL A 559 -6.27 -10.69 -5.80
C VAL A 559 -5.46 -10.71 -4.52
N ALA A 560 -4.45 -11.57 -4.45
CA ALA A 560 -3.49 -11.64 -3.34
C ALA A 560 -2.15 -10.99 -3.72
N SER A 561 -1.36 -10.63 -2.71
CA SER A 561 0.00 -10.10 -2.89
C SER A 561 1.05 -11.21 -2.80
N TYR A 562 2.14 -11.06 -3.56
CA TYR A 562 3.30 -11.96 -3.52
C TYR A 562 4.60 -11.18 -3.57
N HIS A 563 5.65 -11.76 -3.00
CA HIS A 563 7.00 -11.18 -3.07
C HIS A 563 7.55 -11.31 -4.49
N THR A 564 7.88 -10.20 -5.14
CA THR A 564 8.54 -10.22 -6.46
C THR A 564 10.05 -10.50 -6.35
N ARG A 565 10.65 -10.28 -5.17
CA ARG A 565 12.11 -10.37 -4.94
C ARG A 565 12.46 -11.18 -3.70
N ASN A 566 13.65 -11.81 -3.73
CA ASN A 566 14.23 -12.60 -2.63
C ASN A 566 14.85 -11.73 -1.51
N ILE A 567 14.14 -10.69 -1.03
CA ILE A 567 14.67 -9.76 -0.01
C ILE A 567 14.32 -10.25 1.40
N TRP A 568 13.03 -10.43 1.66
CA TRP A 568 12.51 -10.84 2.98
C TRP A 568 11.99 -12.28 2.97
N ALA A 569 11.48 -12.73 1.84
CA ALA A 569 11.01 -14.08 1.58
C ALA A 569 11.32 -14.45 0.11
N PRO A 570 11.27 -15.74 -0.26
CA PRO A 570 11.47 -16.15 -1.64
C PRO A 570 10.46 -15.51 -2.60
N SER A 571 10.91 -15.15 -3.80
CA SER A 571 10.06 -14.65 -4.86
C SER A 571 8.95 -15.67 -5.18
N GLY A 572 7.72 -15.19 -5.33
CA GLY A 572 6.52 -16.00 -5.55
C GLY A 572 5.82 -16.47 -4.27
N THR A 573 6.37 -16.27 -3.07
CA THR A 573 5.64 -16.55 -1.83
C THR A 573 4.64 -15.45 -1.51
N ILE A 574 3.50 -15.82 -0.89
CA ILE A 574 2.49 -14.87 -0.41
C ILE A 574 3.15 -13.81 0.47
N ALA A 575 2.86 -12.55 0.19
CA ALA A 575 3.29 -11.44 1.02
C ALA A 575 2.29 -11.22 2.15
N SER A 576 2.80 -10.80 3.31
CA SER A 576 1.96 -10.45 4.48
C SER A 576 1.25 -9.10 4.33
N TYR A 577 1.53 -8.36 3.27
CA TYR A 577 0.90 -7.08 2.92
C TYR A 577 0.94 -6.89 1.40
N SER A 578 -0.09 -6.23 0.88
CA SER A 578 -0.20 -5.68 -0.48
C SER A 578 0.48 -4.32 -0.57
#